data_AF-A0ABD0QZ56-F1
#
_entry.id   AF-A0ABD0QZ56-F1
#
_cell.length_a   1.000
_cell.length_b   1.000
_cell.length_c   1.000
_cell.angle_alpha   90.00
_cell.angle_beta   90.00
_cell.angle_gamma   90.00
#
_symmetry.space_group_name_H-M   'P 1'
#
loop_
_entity.id
_entity.type
_entity.pdbx_description
1 polymer ?
#
loop_
_entity_poly.entity_id
_entity_poly.type
_entity_poly.pdbx_seq_one_letter_code
_entity_poly.pdbx_strand_id
1 'polypeptide(L)' 'WHRVDGVPFARKVDVRKTSGVMEIPYFQQEDAGTYECVAENTKGRNSVQGKLSFF' A
#
# COMPACT_ATOMS: atom_id res chain seq x y z
N TRP A 1 3.96 -3.16 -0.86
CA TRP A 1 2.64 -2.53 -0.78
C TRP A 1 1.75 -3.02 -1.90
N HIS A 2 0.51 -3.36 -1.59
CA HIS A 2 -0.59 -3.54 -2.54
C HIS A 2 -1.93 -3.26 -1.83
N ARG A 3 -3.01 -3.04 -2.59
CA ARG A 3 -4.35 -3.01 -2.02
C ARG A 3 -4.87 -4.44 -1.86
N VAL A 4 -5.46 -4.75 -0.70
CA VAL A 4 -6.00 -6.09 -0.40
C VAL A 4 -7.19 -6.44 -1.29
N ASP A 5 -7.91 -5.44 -1.77
CA ASP A 5 -9.01 -5.59 -2.73
C ASP A 5 -8.54 -5.91 -4.17
N GLY A 6 -7.24 -5.96 -4.41
CA GLY A 6 -6.64 -6.26 -5.72
C GLY A 6 -6.69 -5.09 -6.72
N VAL A 7 -7.21 -3.93 -6.32
CA VAL A 7 -7.24 -2.75 -7.19
C VAL A 7 -5.81 -2.24 -7.41
N PRO A 8 -5.38 -2.01 -8.66
CA PRO A 8 -4.08 -1.42 -8.94
C PRO A 8 -3.93 -0.01 -8.34
N PHE A 9 -2.70 0.38 -8.00
CA PHE A 9 -2.45 1.74 -7.54
C PHE A 9 -2.71 2.76 -8.65
N ALA A 10 -3.37 3.86 -8.30
CA ALA A 10 -3.52 5.00 -9.18
C ALA A 10 -2.15 5.62 -9.51
N ARG A 11 -2.03 6.29 -10.67
CA ARG A 11 -0.77 6.91 -11.14
C ARG A 11 -0.15 7.90 -10.14
N LYS A 12 -0.96 8.46 -9.25
CA LYS A 12 -0.52 9.40 -8.22
C LYS A 12 0.24 8.74 -7.06
N VAL A 13 0.12 7.43 -6.88
CA VAL A 13 0.74 6.70 -5.77
C VAL A 13 2.22 6.45 -6.07
N ASP A 14 3.10 6.88 -5.17
CA ASP A 14 4.53 6.57 -5.20
C ASP A 14 4.84 5.42 -4.23
N VAL A 15 5.53 4.38 -4.69
CA VAL A 15 5.91 3.22 -3.88
C VAL A 15 7.43 3.06 -3.91
N ARG A 16 8.08 3.44 -2.82
CA ARG A 16 9.53 3.36 -2.66
C ARG A 16 9.92 2.03 -2.04
N LYS A 17 10.22 1.04 -2.90
CA LYS A 17 10.58 -0.33 -2.47
C LYS A 17 11.77 -0.38 -1.51
N THR A 18 12.75 0.49 -1.67
CA THR A 18 13.97 0.52 -0.83
C THR A 18 13.72 1.03 0.59
N SER A 19 12.83 2.01 0.77
CA SER A 19 12.48 2.56 2.08
C SER A 19 11.26 1.89 2.71
N GLY A 20 10.52 1.07 1.97
CA GLY A 20 9.26 0.48 2.43
C GLY A 20 8.14 1.50 2.61
N VAL A 21 8.27 2.70 2.02
CA VAL A 21 7.27 3.78 2.13
C VAL A 21 6.38 3.79 0.89
N MET A 22 5.08 4.02 1.09
CA MET A 22 4.11 4.32 0.04
C MET A 22 3.43 5.64 0.36
N GLU A 23 3.39 6.53 -0.63
CA GLU A 23 2.80 7.86 -0.53
C GLU A 23 1.59 7.97 -1.46
N ILE A 24 0.48 8.48 -0.93
CA ILE A 24 -0.75 8.76 -1.69
C ILE A 24 -1.03 10.27 -1.56
N PRO A 25 -0.55 11.09 -2.52
CA PRO A 25 -0.79 12.52 -2.48
C PRO A 25 -2.27 12.81 -2.79
N TYR A 26 -2.81 13.86 -2.16
CA TYR A 26 -4.21 14.27 -2.32
C TYR A 26 -5.17 13.09 -2.14
N PHE A 27 -5.09 12.42 -1.00
CA PHE A 27 -5.93 11.27 -0.65
C PHE A 27 -7.41 11.60 -0.87
N GLN A 28 -8.14 10.73 -1.58
CA GLN A 28 -9.55 10.86 -1.93
C GLN A 28 -10.34 9.63 -1.46
N GLN A 29 -11.67 9.68 -1.58
CA GLN A 29 -12.55 8.59 -1.17
C GLN A 29 -12.22 7.26 -1.87
N GLU A 30 -11.86 7.28 -3.15
CA GLU A 30 -11.48 6.08 -3.92
C GLU A 30 -10.16 5.44 -3.47
N ASP A 31 -9.32 6.18 -2.75
CA ASP A 31 -8.08 5.67 -2.17
C ASP A 31 -8.32 4.99 -0.81
N ALA A 32 -9.50 5.13 -0.21
CA ALA A 32 -9.83 4.41 1.01
C ALA A 32 -9.85 2.90 0.77
N GLY A 33 -9.39 2.14 1.76
CA GLY A 33 -9.28 0.69 1.64
C GLY A 33 -8.27 0.08 2.59
N THR A 34 -8.14 -1.24 2.50
CA THR A 34 -7.12 -2.00 3.24
C THR A 34 -5.89 -2.20 2.36
N TYR A 35 -4.73 -1.82 2.89
CA TYR A 35 -3.45 -1.94 2.22
C TYR A 35 -2.58 -2.97 2.95
N GLU A 36 -1.80 -3.75 2.20
CA GLU A 36 -0.85 -4.70 2.76
C GLU A 36 0.59 -4.30 2.39
N CYS A 37 1.45 -4.20 3.40
CA CYS A 37 2.89 -4.15 3.23
C CYS A 37 3.44 -5.58 3.31
N VAL A 38 4.34 -5.93 2.39
CA VAL A 38 5.00 -7.23 2.33
C VAL A 38 6.50 -6.99 2.28
N ALA A 39 7.23 -7.64 3.19
CA ALA A 39 8.68 -7.67 3.20
C ALA A 39 9.12 -9.12 2.96
N GLU A 40 9.88 -9.35 1.90
CA GLU A 40 10.30 -10.67 1.45
C GLU A 40 11.81 -10.70 1.19
N ASN A 41 12.45 -11.79 1.58
CA ASN A 41 13.84 -12.10 1.26
C ASN A 41 13.98 -13.60 1.00
N THR A 42 15.20 -14.07 0.74
CA THR A 42 15.49 -15.49 0.45
C THR A 42 15.19 -16.45 1.62
N LYS A 43 14.92 -15.93 2.82
CA LYS A 43 14.62 -16.72 4.02
C LYS A 43 13.13 -16.77 4.35
N GLY A 44 12.31 -15.91 3.75
CA GLY A 44 10.87 -15.92 3.97
C GLY A 44 10.21 -14.58 3.68
N ARG A 45 8.95 -14.49 4.10
CA ARG A 45 8.04 -13.37 3.85
C ARG A 45 7.28 -13.02 5.12
N ASN A 46 7.18 -11.72 5.40
CA ASN A 46 6.29 -11.16 6.42
C ASN A 46 5.34 -10.15 5.77
N SER A 47 4.13 -10.00 6.33
CA SER A 47 3.17 -8.98 5.90
C SER A 47 2.44 -8.32 7.08
N VAL A 48 1.96 -7.10 6.85
CA VAL A 48 1.10 -6.35 7.77
C VAL A 48 0.04 -5.60 6.97
N GLN A 49 -1.18 -5.59 7.49
CA GLN A 49 -2.32 -4.91 6.87
C GLN A 49 -2.76 -3.71 7.70
N GLY A 50 -3.20 -2.65 7.02
CA GLY A 50 -3.75 -1.45 7.64
C GLY A 50 -4.89 -0.87 6.81
N LYS A 51 -5.92 -0.36 7.48
CA LYS A 51 -7.06 0.29 6.83
C LYS A 51 -6.88 1.81 6.81
N LEU A 52 -6.94 2.40 5.63
CA LEU A 52 -7.01 3.85 5.43
C LEU A 52 -8.47 4.25 5.21
N SER A 53 -8.93 5.29 5.92
CA SER A 53 -10.30 5.82 5.82
C SER A 53 -10.24 7.28 5.39
N PHE A 54 -11.17 7.68 4.51
CA PHE A 54 -11.37 9.06 4.07
C PHE A 54 -12.49 9.70 4.89
N PHE A 55 -12.34 10.98 5.24
CA PHE A 55 -13.30 11.78 6.02
C PHE A 55 -13.49 13.16 5.40
#